data_AF-A0A7N5KR24-F1
#
_entry.id   AF-A0A7N5KR24-F1
#
_cell.length_a   1.000
_cell.length_b   1.000
_cell.length_c   1.000
_cell.angle_alpha   90.00
_cell.angle_beta   90.00
_cell.angle_gamma   90.00
#
_symmetry.space_group_name_H-M   'P 1'
#
loop_
_entity.id
_entity.type
_entity.pdbx_description
1 polymer ?
#
loop_
_entity_poly.entity_id
_entity_poly.type
_entity_poly.pdbx_seq_one_letter_code
_entity_poly.pdbx_strand_id
1 'polypeptide(L)'
;MAEYLASIFGTEKDKVNCSFYFKIGACRHGDRCSRLHNKPTFSQEVFTELQEKYGEIEEMNVCDNLGDHLVGNVYVKFRREEDAERAVAELNNRWFNGQAVHAELSPVTDFRESCCRQYEMGECTRGGFCNFMHLRPISRNLRRQLYGRGPRRRSPPRSHTGHRPRERNRRRSPDHRHGRF
;
A
#
# COMPACT_ATOMS: atom_id res chain seq x y z
N MET A 1 17.66 -16.93 30.52
CA MET A 1 18.03 -16.05 29.39
C MET A 1 16.86 -15.76 28.45
N ALA A 2 16.07 -16.76 28.05
CA ALA A 2 14.87 -16.56 27.21
C ALA A 2 13.78 -15.69 27.88
N GLU A 3 13.54 -15.86 29.19
CA GLU A 3 12.54 -15.07 29.93
C GLU A 3 12.89 -13.58 30.02
N TYR A 4 14.17 -13.23 30.11
CA TYR A 4 14.61 -11.84 30.14
C TYR A 4 14.40 -11.15 28.78
N LEU A 5 14.65 -11.85 27.67
CA LEU A 5 14.41 -11.32 26.33
C LEU A 5 12.90 -11.16 26.04
N ALA A 6 12.07 -12.09 26.50
CA ALA A 6 10.61 -11.97 26.44
C ALA A 6 10.06 -10.81 27.29
N SER A 7 10.72 -10.48 28.40
CA SER A 7 10.33 -9.35 29.27
C SER A 7 10.63 -7.96 28.67
N ILE A 8 11.50 -7.90 27.66
CA ILE A 8 11.92 -6.66 27.01
C ILE A 8 11.15 -6.45 25.71
N PHE A 9 11.01 -7.49 24.88
CA PHE A 9 10.43 -7.39 23.55
C PHE A 9 8.99 -6.85 23.60
N GLY A 10 8.75 -5.70 22.96
CA GLY A 10 7.43 -5.07 22.94
C GLY A 10 7.03 -4.25 24.17
N THR A 11 7.93 -4.06 25.12
CA THR A 11 7.72 -3.20 26.29
C THR A 11 8.47 -1.86 26.15
N GLU A 12 8.22 -0.91 27.04
CA GLU A 12 8.96 0.36 27.06
C GLU A 12 10.46 0.20 27.37
N LYS A 13 10.86 -0.99 27.83
CA LYS A 13 12.26 -1.35 28.07
C LYS A 13 12.99 -1.71 26.77
N ASP A 14 12.26 -1.99 25.68
CA ASP A 14 12.83 -2.17 24.35
C ASP A 14 13.23 -0.81 23.76
N LYS A 15 14.53 -0.52 23.77
CA LYS A 15 15.08 0.70 23.18
C LYS A 15 15.25 0.60 21.66
N VAL A 16 15.14 -0.59 21.10
CA VAL A 16 15.37 -0.88 19.68
C VAL A 16 14.04 -0.84 18.92
N ASN A 17 13.02 -1.53 19.41
CA ASN A 17 11.69 -1.53 18.82
C ASN A 17 10.81 -0.41 19.41
N CYS A 18 9.95 0.16 18.57
CA CYS A 18 8.98 1.14 19.02
C CYS A 18 7.88 0.44 19.82
N SER A 19 7.89 0.64 21.15
CA SER A 19 6.86 0.12 22.05
C SER A 19 5.44 0.50 21.63
N PHE A 20 5.23 1.73 21.14
CA PHE A 20 3.93 2.19 20.64
C PHE A 20 3.51 1.43 19.38
N TYR A 21 4.41 1.29 18.41
CA TYR A 21 4.12 0.53 17.19
C TYR A 21 3.89 -0.95 17.48
N PHE A 22 4.66 -1.54 18.39
CA PHE A 22 4.55 -2.96 18.73
C PHE A 22 3.25 -3.27 19.48
N LYS A 23 2.86 -2.42 20.45
CA LYS A 23 1.65 -2.63 21.25
C LYS A 23 0.36 -2.21 20.54
N ILE A 24 0.40 -1.13 19.76
CA ILE A 24 -0.78 -0.44 19.25
C ILE A 24 -0.91 -0.56 17.73
N GLY A 25 0.10 -1.12 17.03
CA GLY A 25 0.12 -1.19 15.56
C GLY A 25 0.39 0.15 14.86
N ALA A 26 0.36 1.26 15.61
CA ALA A 26 0.51 2.62 15.11
C ALA A 26 1.45 3.46 16.01
N CYS A 27 2.17 4.40 15.39
CA CYS A 27 3.08 5.31 16.08
C CYS A 27 2.96 6.71 15.49
N ARG A 28 2.81 7.72 16.36
CA ARG A 28 2.71 9.15 15.99
C ARG A 28 3.85 9.69 15.14
N HIS A 29 5.00 9.01 15.13
CA HIS A 29 6.17 9.39 14.35
C HIS A 29 6.21 8.76 12.95
N GLY A 30 5.33 7.78 12.67
CA GLY A 30 5.27 7.08 11.39
C GLY A 30 6.63 6.54 10.93
N ASP A 31 6.96 6.72 9.65
CA ASP A 31 8.25 6.30 9.09
C ASP A 31 9.46 7.12 9.60
N ARG A 32 9.23 8.21 10.33
CA ARG A 32 10.29 9.03 10.96
C ARG A 32 10.58 8.63 12.41
N CYS A 33 9.99 7.53 12.89
CA CYS A 33 10.28 7.06 14.23
C CYS A 33 11.76 6.68 14.35
N SER A 34 12.41 7.12 15.42
CA SER A 34 13.79 6.75 15.76
C SER A 34 13.94 5.30 16.23
N ARG A 35 12.81 4.61 16.47
CA ARG A 35 12.75 3.20 16.91
C ARG A 35 12.16 2.33 15.80
N LEU A 36 12.55 1.05 15.75
CA LEU A 36 12.13 0.14 14.71
C LEU A 36 10.64 -0.19 14.79
N HIS A 37 9.97 -0.05 13.65
CA HIS A 37 8.60 -0.52 13.44
C HIS A 37 8.68 -1.90 12.80
N ASN A 38 8.66 -2.95 13.62
CA ASN A 38 8.74 -4.32 13.12
C ASN A 38 7.40 -4.74 12.50
N LYS A 39 7.24 -4.40 11.23
CA LYS A 39 6.06 -4.73 10.41
C LYS A 39 6.10 -6.23 10.11
N PRO A 40 5.05 -7.00 10.47
CA PRO A 40 5.04 -8.43 10.17
C PRO A 40 5.19 -8.67 8.67
N THR A 41 6.10 -9.57 8.29
CA THR A 41 6.36 -10.00 6.90
C THR A 41 5.19 -10.71 6.24
N PHE A 42 4.19 -11.11 7.04
CA PHE A 42 2.98 -11.81 6.64
C PHE A 42 2.29 -11.19 5.41
N SER A 43 2.18 -9.86 5.33
CA SER A 43 1.50 -9.21 4.21
C SER A 43 2.21 -9.40 2.87
N GLN A 44 3.53 -9.64 2.87
CA GLN A 44 4.30 -9.83 1.65
C GLN A 44 4.22 -11.27 1.14
N GLU A 45 4.37 -12.24 2.03
CA GLU A 45 4.32 -13.66 1.68
C GLU A 45 2.93 -14.04 1.15
N VAL A 46 1.87 -13.60 1.84
CA VAL A 46 0.48 -13.81 1.38
C VAL A 46 0.25 -13.12 0.04
N PHE A 47 0.68 -11.87 -0.14
CA PHE A 47 0.50 -11.16 -1.40
C PHE A 47 1.17 -11.90 -2.57
N THR A 48 2.44 -12.28 -2.42
CA THR A 48 3.17 -12.98 -3.48
C THR A 48 2.55 -14.34 -3.79
N GLU A 49 2.18 -15.11 -2.77
CA GLU A 49 1.54 -16.41 -2.98
C GLU A 49 0.20 -16.27 -3.72
N LEU A 50 -0.67 -15.36 -3.27
CA LEU A 50 -1.97 -15.15 -3.89
C LEU A 50 -1.83 -14.67 -5.34
N GLN A 51 -0.86 -13.81 -5.60
CA GLN A 51 -0.61 -13.27 -6.93
C GLN A 51 -0.08 -14.34 -7.90
N GLU A 52 0.79 -15.24 -7.43
CA GLU A 52 1.36 -16.31 -8.25
C GLU A 52 0.36 -17.44 -8.52
N LYS A 53 -0.48 -17.80 -7.54
CA LYS A 53 -1.40 -18.93 -7.64
C LYS A 53 -2.75 -18.58 -8.28
N TYR A 54 -3.33 -17.44 -7.92
CA TYR A 54 -4.72 -17.14 -8.27
C TYR A 54 -4.85 -16.12 -9.39
N GLY A 55 -4.10 -15.02 -9.33
CA GLY A 55 -4.17 -13.99 -10.37
C GLY A 55 -3.62 -12.64 -9.94
N GLU A 56 -3.61 -11.69 -10.87
CA GLU A 56 -3.08 -10.35 -10.63
C GLU A 56 -3.91 -9.62 -9.56
N ILE A 57 -3.26 -9.19 -8.48
CA ILE A 57 -3.87 -8.40 -7.40
C ILE A 57 -3.83 -6.92 -7.77
N GLU A 58 -5.01 -6.29 -7.80
CA GLU A 58 -5.15 -4.84 -7.98
C GLU A 58 -4.85 -4.11 -6.66
N GLU A 59 -5.40 -4.60 -5.55
CA GLU A 59 -5.23 -4.01 -4.23
C GLU A 59 -5.38 -5.06 -3.12
N MET A 60 -4.55 -4.98 -2.08
CA MET A 60 -4.62 -5.81 -0.89
C MET A 60 -4.47 -4.94 0.36
N ASN A 61 -5.39 -5.12 1.30
CA ASN A 61 -5.56 -4.30 2.49
C ASN A 61 -5.70 -5.18 3.74
N VAL A 62 -5.03 -4.80 4.82
CA VAL A 62 -5.09 -5.49 6.12
C VAL A 62 -5.70 -4.55 7.15
N CYS A 63 -6.73 -5.00 7.83
CA CYS A 63 -7.42 -4.25 8.87
C CYS A 63 -6.69 -4.35 10.22
N ASP A 64 -6.54 -3.19 10.85
CA ASP A 64 -5.96 -2.94 12.17
C ASP A 64 -7.05 -2.47 13.15
N ASN A 65 -8.31 -2.81 12.86
CA ASN A 65 -9.45 -2.54 13.73
C ASN A 65 -9.27 -3.27 15.06
N LEU A 66 -9.78 -2.67 16.14
CA LEU A 66 -9.77 -3.29 17.47
C LEU A 66 -11.04 -4.10 17.77
N GLY A 67 -12.10 -3.91 16.96
CA GLY A 67 -13.37 -4.59 17.14
C GLY A 67 -13.39 -5.94 16.42
N ASP A 68 -14.04 -6.92 17.05
CA ASP A 68 -14.07 -8.32 16.60
C ASP A 68 -14.62 -8.52 15.18
N HIS A 69 -15.44 -7.58 14.70
CA HIS A 69 -16.03 -7.64 13.36
C HIS A 69 -15.08 -7.26 12.22
N LEU A 70 -13.96 -6.59 12.51
CA LEU A 70 -13.00 -6.13 11.49
C LEU A 70 -11.53 -6.40 11.85
N VAL A 71 -11.25 -6.82 13.08
CA VAL A 71 -9.89 -7.08 13.55
C VAL A 71 -9.24 -8.18 12.70
N GLY A 72 -8.09 -7.87 12.10
CA GLY A 72 -7.31 -8.84 11.34
C GLY A 72 -7.88 -9.24 9.98
N ASN A 73 -9.02 -8.67 9.55
CA ASN A 73 -9.57 -8.95 8.23
C ASN A 73 -8.58 -8.55 7.12
N VAL A 74 -8.45 -9.41 6.12
CA VAL A 74 -7.61 -9.19 4.95
C VAL A 74 -8.50 -9.14 3.73
N TYR A 75 -8.46 -8.02 3.02
CA TYR A 75 -9.19 -7.83 1.78
C TYR A 75 -8.23 -7.89 0.60
N VAL A 76 -8.59 -8.66 -0.42
CA VAL A 76 -7.81 -8.83 -1.64
C VAL A 76 -8.74 -8.61 -2.82
N LYS A 77 -8.41 -7.58 -3.62
CA LYS A 77 -9.09 -7.28 -4.87
C LYS A 77 -8.23 -7.79 -6.02
N PHE A 78 -8.71 -8.81 -6.70
CA PHE A 78 -8.12 -9.31 -7.93
C PHE A 78 -8.56 -8.46 -9.12
N ARG A 79 -7.74 -8.46 -10.17
CA ARG A 79 -8.08 -7.81 -11.45
C ARG A 79 -9.26 -8.49 -12.15
N ARG A 80 -9.48 -9.79 -11.90
CA ARG A 80 -10.54 -10.60 -12.50
C ARG A 80 -11.37 -11.26 -11.41
N GLU A 81 -12.68 -11.33 -11.61
CA GLU A 81 -13.62 -11.93 -10.67
C GLU A 81 -13.41 -13.45 -10.57
N GLU A 82 -13.09 -14.11 -11.69
CA GLU A 82 -12.83 -15.56 -11.72
C GLU A 82 -11.63 -15.96 -10.83
N ASP A 83 -10.63 -15.08 -10.69
CA ASP A 83 -9.46 -15.31 -9.84
C ASP A 83 -9.86 -15.27 -8.35
N ALA A 84 -10.80 -14.39 -7.99
CA ALA A 84 -11.33 -14.28 -6.63
C ALA A 84 -12.13 -15.52 -6.22
N GLU A 85 -12.99 -16.03 -7.13
CA GLU A 85 -13.77 -17.25 -6.87
C GLU A 85 -12.86 -18.46 -6.64
N ARG A 86 -11.84 -18.64 -7.48
CA ARG A 86 -10.84 -19.71 -7.33
C ARG A 86 -10.07 -19.58 -6.03
N ALA A 87 -9.65 -18.37 -5.67
CA ALA A 87 -8.95 -18.10 -4.42
C ALA A 87 -9.78 -18.51 -3.22
N VAL A 88 -11.06 -18.13 -3.16
CA VAL A 88 -11.97 -18.49 -2.07
C VAL A 88 -12.16 -20.01 -1.97
N ALA A 89 -12.35 -20.69 -3.09
CA ALA A 89 -12.54 -22.14 -3.10
C ALA A 89 -11.33 -22.91 -2.55
N GLU A 90 -10.11 -22.49 -2.90
CA GLU A 90 -8.88 -23.18 -2.47
C GLU A 90 -8.44 -22.75 -1.06
N LEU A 91 -8.53 -21.46 -0.72
CA LEU A 91 -8.08 -20.92 0.57
C LEU A 91 -8.84 -21.51 1.75
N ASN A 92 -10.13 -21.79 1.61
CA ASN A 92 -10.94 -22.40 2.68
C ASN A 92 -10.49 -23.83 3.05
N ASN A 93 -9.65 -24.47 2.24
CA ASN A 93 -9.09 -25.79 2.52
C ASN A 93 -7.67 -25.72 3.10
N ARG A 94 -7.22 -24.53 3.50
CA ARG A 94 -5.84 -24.28 3.94
C ARG A 94 -5.76 -23.87 5.40
N TRP A 95 -4.56 -24.06 5.94
CA TRP A 95 -4.18 -23.68 7.29
C TRP A 95 -3.07 -22.65 7.23
N PHE A 96 -3.16 -21.62 8.06
CA PHE A 96 -2.14 -20.61 8.23
C PHE A 96 -1.84 -20.44 9.72
N ASN A 97 -0.57 -20.61 10.11
CA ASN A 97 -0.11 -20.48 11.50
C ASN A 97 -0.93 -21.31 12.53
N GLY A 98 -1.33 -22.52 12.14
CA GLY A 98 -2.13 -23.42 13.00
C GLY A 98 -3.62 -23.09 13.07
N GLN A 99 -4.11 -22.09 12.33
CA GLN A 99 -5.53 -21.76 12.22
C GLN A 99 -6.03 -22.05 10.80
N ALA A 100 -7.26 -22.56 10.68
CA ALA A 100 -7.91 -22.71 9.37
C ALA A 100 -8.15 -21.33 8.76
N VAL A 101 -7.86 -21.19 7.47
CA VAL A 101 -8.12 -19.95 6.72
C VAL A 101 -9.60 -19.93 6.35
N HIS A 102 -10.28 -18.83 6.68
CA HIS A 102 -11.63 -18.56 6.22
C HIS A 102 -11.57 -17.46 5.14
N ALA A 103 -12.07 -17.77 3.95
CA ALA A 103 -12.16 -16.83 2.84
C ALA A 103 -13.60 -16.77 2.33
N GLU A 104 -14.08 -15.58 2.00
CA GLU A 104 -15.39 -15.36 1.39
C GLU A 104 -15.31 -14.25 0.35
N LEU A 105 -16.25 -14.24 -0.60
CA LEU A 105 -16.36 -13.13 -1.55
C LEU A 105 -16.95 -11.92 -0.84
N SER A 106 -16.28 -10.79 -0.95
CA SER A 106 -16.73 -9.53 -0.36
C SER A 106 -17.46 -8.67 -1.39
N PRO A 107 -18.60 -8.03 -1.03
CA PRO A 107 -19.27 -7.07 -1.90
C PRO A 107 -18.53 -5.71 -1.98
N VAL A 108 -17.44 -5.54 -1.23
CA VAL A 108 -16.66 -4.30 -1.20
C VAL A 108 -15.91 -4.11 -2.51
N THR A 109 -16.33 -3.12 -3.30
CA THR A 109 -15.72 -2.80 -4.61
C THR A 109 -14.76 -1.62 -4.53
N ASP A 110 -15.05 -0.62 -3.69
CA ASP A 110 -14.20 0.55 -3.43
C ASP A 110 -13.77 0.61 -1.94
N PHE A 111 -12.48 0.40 -1.71
CA PHE A 111 -11.90 0.52 -0.38
C PHE A 111 -11.91 1.95 0.15
N ARG A 112 -11.83 2.96 -0.72
CA ARG A 112 -11.75 4.37 -0.29
C ARG A 112 -13.00 4.82 0.45
N GLU A 113 -14.16 4.30 0.06
CA GLU A 113 -15.44 4.57 0.73
C GLU A 113 -15.60 3.76 2.01
N SER A 114 -15.01 2.58 2.04
CA SER A 114 -15.07 1.65 3.18
C SER A 114 -14.05 1.97 4.28
N CYS A 115 -13.04 2.79 3.99
CA CYS A 115 -11.98 3.17 4.91
C CYS A 115 -12.36 4.31 5.86
N CYS A 116 -11.87 4.22 7.09
CA CYS A 116 -12.05 5.28 8.08
C CYS A 116 -11.08 6.45 7.80
N ARG A 117 -11.59 7.55 7.25
CA ARG A 117 -10.78 8.76 7.01
C ARG A 117 -10.17 9.35 8.29
N GLN A 118 -10.89 9.28 9.41
CA GLN A 118 -10.37 9.74 10.71
C GLN A 118 -9.20 8.87 11.18
N TYR A 119 -9.22 7.56 10.90
CA TYR A 119 -8.10 6.68 11.23
C TYR A 119 -6.89 6.96 10.34
N GLU A 120 -7.10 7.20 9.05
CA GLU A 120 -6.05 7.62 8.12
C GLU A 120 -5.34 8.89 8.60
N MET A 121 -6.07 9.82 9.23
CA MET A 121 -5.54 11.04 9.83
C MET A 121 -4.98 10.85 11.26
N GLY A 122 -5.18 9.69 11.89
CA GLY A 122 -4.75 9.39 13.26
C GLY A 122 -5.66 9.95 14.35
N GLU A 123 -6.90 10.29 14.03
CA GLU A 123 -7.87 10.98 14.90
C GLU A 123 -9.11 10.13 15.24
N CYS A 124 -9.17 8.88 14.78
CA CYS A 124 -10.32 8.02 15.08
C CYS A 124 -10.37 7.66 16.57
N THR A 125 -11.38 8.17 17.27
CA THR A 125 -11.63 7.91 18.70
C THR A 125 -12.64 6.80 18.96
N ARG A 126 -13.21 6.20 17.91
CA ARG A 126 -14.26 5.17 18.04
C ARG A 126 -13.74 3.83 18.56
N GLY A 127 -12.42 3.60 18.53
CA GLY A 127 -11.80 2.38 19.02
C GLY A 127 -12.40 1.13 18.37
N GLY A 128 -12.77 0.14 19.19
CA GLY A 128 -13.41 -1.10 18.75
C GLY A 128 -14.82 -0.94 18.18
N PHE A 129 -15.45 0.23 18.32
CA PHE A 129 -16.80 0.51 17.80
C PHE A 129 -16.78 1.15 16.41
N CYS A 130 -15.61 1.28 15.77
CA CYS A 130 -15.56 1.80 14.40
C CYS A 130 -16.03 0.75 13.39
N ASN A 131 -17.00 1.12 12.57
CA ASN A 131 -17.54 0.26 11.50
C ASN A 131 -16.83 0.44 10.14
N PHE A 132 -15.82 1.31 10.09
CA PHE A 132 -15.03 1.55 8.88
C PHE A 132 -13.67 0.86 9.00
N MET A 133 -13.11 0.46 7.86
CA MET A 133 -11.82 -0.23 7.81
C MET A 133 -10.70 0.69 8.29
N HIS A 134 -9.97 0.25 9.31
CA HIS A 134 -8.74 0.87 9.78
C HIS A 134 -7.58 0.18 9.09
N LEU A 135 -7.05 0.74 8.00
CA LEU A 135 -6.03 0.04 7.23
C LEU A 135 -4.65 0.18 7.87
N ARG A 136 -3.94 -0.94 7.98
CA ARG A 136 -2.54 -0.95 8.42
C ARG A 136 -1.64 -0.28 7.37
N PRO A 137 -0.89 0.78 7.73
CA PRO A 137 -0.04 1.49 6.77
C PRO A 137 1.15 0.66 6.27
N ILE A 138 1.18 0.38 4.97
CA ILE A 138 2.30 -0.27 4.29
C ILE A 138 3.42 0.76 4.03
N SER A 139 4.68 0.39 4.29
CA SER A 139 5.80 1.29 3.99
C SER A 139 5.92 1.57 2.49
N ARG A 140 6.41 2.75 2.09
CA ARG A 140 6.62 3.10 0.67
C ARG A 140 7.54 2.12 -0.06
N ASN A 141 8.47 1.49 0.65
CA ASN A 141 9.37 0.49 0.09
C ASN A 141 8.64 -0.84 -0.15
N LEU A 142 7.85 -1.30 0.84
CA LEU A 142 7.06 -2.52 0.70
C LEU A 142 6.01 -2.37 -0.40
N ARG A 143 5.29 -1.24 -0.47
CA ARG A 143 4.35 -0.97 -1.57
C ARG A 143 5.03 -1.04 -2.95
N ARG A 144 6.26 -0.52 -3.08
CA ARG A 144 7.06 -0.63 -4.30
C ARG A 144 7.51 -2.06 -4.59
N GLN A 145 7.79 -2.87 -3.58
CA GLN A 145 8.18 -4.27 -3.78
C GLN A 145 7.00 -5.14 -4.22
N LEU A 146 5.81 -4.94 -3.62
CA LEU A 146 4.60 -5.69 -3.92
C LEU A 146 4.05 -5.33 -5.30
N TYR A 147 3.78 -4.03 -5.54
CA TYR A 147 3.10 -3.58 -6.76
C TYR A 147 4.06 -3.10 -7.87
N GLY A 148 5.33 -2.84 -7.55
CA GLY A 148 6.32 -2.36 -8.52
C GLY A 148 7.02 -3.48 -9.32
N ARG A 149 6.70 -4.75 -9.06
CA ARG A 149 7.17 -5.93 -9.81
C ARG A 149 6.26 -6.33 -10.97
N GLY A 150 5.54 -5.37 -11.58
CA GLY A 150 4.98 -5.62 -12.91
C GLY A 150 6.10 -5.98 -13.90
N PRO A 151 5.85 -6.82 -14.92
CA PRO A 151 6.86 -7.14 -15.92
C PRO A 151 7.37 -5.83 -16.49
N ARG A 152 8.68 -5.58 -16.31
CA ARG A 152 9.37 -4.48 -16.98
C ARG A 152 9.18 -4.68 -18.48
N ARG A 153 8.13 -4.09 -19.06
CA ARG A 153 8.17 -3.67 -20.45
C ARG A 153 9.35 -2.71 -20.51
N ARG A 154 10.53 -3.23 -20.84
CA ARG A 154 11.69 -2.41 -21.21
C ARG A 154 11.18 -1.50 -22.31
N SER A 155 10.80 -0.27 -21.98
CA SER A 155 10.63 0.75 -22.99
C SER A 155 11.97 0.81 -23.71
N PRO A 156 12.02 0.65 -25.04
CA PRO A 156 13.26 0.84 -25.78
C PRO A 156 13.78 2.25 -25.44
N PRO A 157 15.10 2.44 -25.30
CA PRO A 157 15.64 3.78 -25.13
C PRO A 157 15.14 4.64 -26.28
N ARG A 158 14.45 5.74 -25.95
CA ARG A 158 14.00 6.71 -26.95
C ARG A 158 15.23 7.24 -27.67
N SER A 159 15.34 6.94 -28.96
CA SER A 159 16.32 7.55 -29.84
C SER A 159 16.11 9.06 -29.81
N HIS A 160 17.14 9.79 -29.37
CA HIS A 160 17.18 11.25 -29.48
C HIS A 160 17.32 11.65 -30.95
N THR A 161 16.21 11.70 -31.68
CA THR A 161 16.15 12.31 -33.01
C THR A 161 15.81 13.80 -32.90
N GLY A 162 16.84 14.62 -33.02
CA GLY A 162 16.82 15.89 -33.78
C GLY A 162 15.88 17.01 -33.35
N HIS A 163 16.37 17.93 -32.53
CA HIS A 163 15.85 19.30 -32.52
C HIS A 163 16.25 20.02 -33.82
N ARG A 164 15.28 20.23 -34.73
CA ARG A 164 15.40 21.23 -35.81
C ARG A 164 15.22 22.64 -35.20
N PRO A 165 16.11 23.62 -35.49
CA PRO A 165 15.87 25.00 -35.08
C PRO A 165 14.74 25.62 -35.90
N ARG A 166 13.84 26.35 -35.25
CA ARG A 166 12.80 27.16 -35.90
C ARG A 166 13.44 28.39 -36.56
N GLU A 167 13.25 28.52 -37.87
CA GLU A 167 13.65 29.70 -38.64
C GLU A 167 12.86 30.94 -38.21
N ARG A 168 13.60 32.01 -37.94
CA ARG A 168 13.10 33.32 -37.55
C ARG A 168 12.63 34.08 -38.79
N ASN A 169 11.35 33.97 -39.11
CA ASN A 169 10.74 34.66 -40.24
C ASN A 169 10.62 36.18 -39.94
N ARG A 170 11.61 36.96 -40.40
CA ARG A 170 11.57 38.43 -40.45
C ARG A 170 10.63 38.86 -41.57
N ARG A 171 9.37 39.18 -41.24
CA ARG A 171 8.49 39.91 -42.16
C ARG A 171 8.59 41.41 -41.90
N ARG A 172 9.29 42.07 -42.83
CA ARG A 172 9.33 43.51 -43.11
C ARG A 172 7.92 43.97 -43.51
N SER A 173 7.40 45.03 -42.88
CA SER A 173 6.32 45.85 -43.45
C SER A 173 6.91 47.14 -44.02
N PRO A 174 6.50 47.61 -45.21
CA PRO A 174 7.06 48.82 -45.82
C PRO A 174 6.31 50.10 -45.44
N ASP A 175 7.12 51.16 -45.31
CA ASP A 175 6.92 52.53 -45.81
C ASP A 175 5.86 53.43 -45.15
N HIS A 176 6.34 54.41 -44.37
CA HIS A 176 5.77 55.75 -44.29
C HIS A 176 6.92 56.76 -44.47
N ARG A 177 7.02 57.30 -45.69
CA ARG A 177 7.50 58.64 -46.07
C ARG A 177 7.71 59.60 -44.89
N HIS A 178 8.90 60.19 -44.80
CA HIS A 178 9.22 61.63 -44.69
C HIS A 178 10.71 61.75 -45.11
N GLY A 179 11.03 62.33 -46.28
CA GLY A 179 11.68 63.65 -46.43
C GLY A 179 13.03 63.74 -45.69
N ARG A 180 14.19 64.12 -46.25
CA ARG A 180 14.48 65.05 -47.34
C ARG A 180 16.03 65.12 -47.49
N PHE A 181 16.48 65.40 -48.72
CA PHE A 181 17.81 65.87 -49.15
C PHE A 181 18.99 64.89 -49.14
#